data_AF-A0A1F5SKD4-F1
#
_entry.id   AF-A0A1F5SKD4-F1
#
_cell.length_a   1.000
_cell.length_b   1.000
_cell.length_c   1.000
_cell.angle_alpha   90.00
_cell.angle_beta   90.00
_cell.angle_gamma   90.00
#
_symmetry.space_group_name_H-M   'P 1'
#
loop_
_entity.id
_entity.type
_entity.pdbx_description
1 polymer ?
#
loop_
_entity_poly.entity_id
_entity_poly.type
_entity_poly.pdbx_seq_one_letter_code
_entity_poly.pdbx_strand_id
1 'polypeptide(L)' 'MIMIIKFNKKLYSAKAVRRALADFKDLADLKMAAQGGYFVVEISNCREYPEKTVKNELANYILQLMKI' A
#
# COMPACT_ATOMS: atom_id res chain seq x y z
N MET A 1 -0.51 -13.02 -8.82
CA MET A 1 -1.18 -12.08 -9.73
C MET A 1 -0.69 -10.68 -9.37
N ILE A 2 -0.84 -9.65 -10.22
CA ILE A 2 -0.45 -8.28 -9.86
C ILE A 2 -1.71 -7.48 -9.54
N MET A 3 -1.74 -6.88 -8.36
CA MET A 3 -2.84 -6.03 -7.93
C MET A 3 -2.36 -4.59 -7.73
N ILE A 4 -3.20 -3.64 -8.12
CA ILE A 4 -2.88 -2.21 -8.05
C ILE A 4 -3.84 -1.51 -7.09
N ILE A 5 -3.29 -0.65 -6.24
CA ILE A 5 -4.02 0.29 -5.39
C ILE A 5 -3.55 1.71 -5.71
N LYS A 6 -4.47 2.65 -5.81
CA LYS A 6 -4.17 4.06 -6.08
C LYS A 6 -4.57 4.91 -4.88
N PHE A 7 -3.59 5.56 -4.25
CA PHE A 7 -3.80 6.49 -3.14
C PHE A 7 -3.72 7.92 -3.64
N ASN A 8 -4.81 8.69 -3.55
CA ASN A 8 -4.84 10.08 -4.01
C ASN A 8 -3.91 10.95 -3.15
N LYS A 9 -2.95 11.65 -3.77
CA LYS A 9 -1.96 12.50 -3.08
C LYS A 9 -2.57 13.67 -2.30
N LYS A 10 -3.81 14.06 -2.60
CA LYS A 10 -4.55 15.08 -1.83
C LYS A 10 -5.08 14.54 -0.50
N LEU A 11 -5.27 13.23 -0.40
CA LEU A 11 -5.81 12.58 0.79
C LEU A 11 -4.69 11.90 1.56
N TYR A 12 -3.83 11.15 0.88
CA TYR A 12 -2.80 10.31 1.48
C TYR A 12 -1.44 10.98 1.51
N SER A 13 -0.66 10.75 2.57
CA SER A 13 0.72 11.25 2.65
C SER A 13 1.71 10.23 2.09
N ALA A 14 2.71 10.71 1.34
CA ALA A 14 3.81 9.86 0.85
C ALA A 14 4.53 9.13 2.00
N LYS A 15 4.65 9.79 3.17
CA LYS A 15 5.29 9.25 4.36
C LYS A 15 4.54 8.03 4.91
N ALA A 16 3.22 8.13 5.07
CA ALA A 16 2.40 7.02 5.57
C ALA A 16 2.43 5.83 4.59
N VAL A 17 2.28 6.11 3.28
CA VAL A 17 2.34 5.06 2.25
C VAL A 17 3.71 4.36 2.29
N ARG A 18 4.82 5.09 2.19
CA ARG A 18 6.18 4.48 2.24
C ARG A 18 6.43 3.68 3.52
N ARG A 19 5.97 4.19 4.67
CA ARG A 19 6.11 3.50 5.95
C ARG A 19 5.34 2.18 5.94
N ALA A 20 4.09 2.18 5.49
CA ALA A 20 3.29 0.97 5.38
C ALA A 20 3.91 -0.07 4.45
N LEU A 21 4.46 0.34 3.29
CA LEU A 21 5.17 -0.59 2.41
C LEU A 21 6.39 -1.24 3.09
N ALA A 22 7.14 -0.48 3.90
CA ALA A 22 8.28 -1.02 4.62
C ALA A 22 7.86 -2.02 5.70
N ASP A 23 6.77 -1.73 6.43
CA ASP A 23 6.24 -2.60 7.48
C ASP A 23 5.58 -3.88 6.89
N PHE A 24 5.09 -3.83 5.64
CA PHE A 24 4.44 -4.97 4.96
C PHE A 24 5.36 -5.75 4.01
N LYS A 25 6.65 -5.39 3.91
CA LYS A 25 7.60 -6.02 2.96
C LYS A 25 7.72 -7.54 3.14
N ASP A 26 7.51 -8.03 4.36
CA ASP A 26 7.59 -9.45 4.71
C ASP A 26 6.30 -10.21 4.39
N LEU A 27 5.22 -9.51 4.01
CA LEU A 27 3.93 -10.10 3.62
C LEU A 27 3.73 -10.22 2.11
N ALA A 28 4.27 -9.28 1.33
CA ALA A 28 4.21 -9.29 -0.14
C ALA A 28 5.38 -8.51 -0.78
N ASP A 29 5.57 -8.68 -2.09
CA ASP A 29 6.41 -7.79 -2.88
C ASP A 29 5.63 -6.53 -3.23
N LEU A 30 6.13 -5.39 -2.77
CA LEU A 30 5.45 -4.10 -2.87
C LEU A 30 6.31 -3.10 -3.64
N LYS A 31 5.71 -2.42 -4.61
CA LYS A 31 6.36 -1.31 -5.33
C LYS A 31 5.47 -0.09 -5.29
N MET A 32 6.08 1.09 -5.15
CA MET A 32 5.36 2.37 -5.21
C MET A 32 5.92 3.23 -6.33
N ALA A 33 5.04 3.76 -7.17
CA ALA A 33 5.33 4.81 -8.13
C ALA A 33 4.46 6.03 -7.86
N ALA A 34 4.97 7.22 -8.18
CA ALA A 34 4.17 8.44 -8.19
C ALA A 34 3.72 8.71 -9.62
N GLN A 35 2.41 8.60 -9.90
CA GLN A 35 1.85 8.84 -11.24
C GLN A 35 0.69 9.82 -11.13
N GLY A 36 0.86 10.99 -11.75
CA GLY A 36 -0.12 12.09 -11.67
C GLY A 36 -0.44 12.45 -10.21
N GLY A 37 -1.74 12.54 -9.91
CA GLY A 37 -2.27 12.83 -8.57
C GLY A 37 -2.30 11.63 -7.60
N TYR A 38 -1.62 10.52 -7.89
CA TYR A 38 -1.71 9.29 -7.10
C TYR A 38 -0.33 8.72 -6.72
N PHE A 39 -0.27 8.07 -5.55
CA PHE A 39 0.71 7.03 -5.26
C PHE A 39 0.12 5.70 -5.73
N VAL A 40 0.74 5.09 -6.73
CA VAL A 40 0.34 3.80 -7.30
C VAL A 40 1.17 2.73 -6.61
N VAL A 41 0.50 1.83 -5.90
CA VAL A 41 1.13 0.71 -5.21
C VAL A 41 0.79 -0.58 -5.94
N GLU A 42 1.82 -1.29 -6.37
CA GLU A 42 1.72 -2.63 -6.94
C GLU A 42 2.01 -3.66 -5.84
N ILE A 43 1.14 -4.67 -5.76
CA ILE A 43 1.25 -5.79 -4.82
C ILE A 43 1.35 -7.08 -5.63
N SER A 44 2.36 -7.89 -5.32
CA SER A 44 2.61 -9.18 -5.96
C SER A 44 3.24 -10.16 -4.97
N ASN A 45 3.30 -11.46 -5.33
CA ASN A 45 3.95 -12.50 -4.53
C ASN A 45 3.57 -12.47 -3.04
N CYS A 46 2.26 -12.38 -2.76
CA CYS A 46 1.77 -12.48 -1.38
C CYS A 46 2.11 -13.86 -0.81
N ARG A 47 2.62 -13.86 0.43
CA ARG A 47 3.20 -15.05 1.06
C ARG A 47 2.12 -15.82 1.82
N GLU A 48 1.95 -15.49 3.09
CA GLU A 48 1.08 -16.23 4.02
C GLU A 48 -0.41 -15.89 3.88
N TYR A 49 -0.72 -14.72 3.31
CA TYR A 49 -2.08 -14.19 3.29
C TYR A 49 -2.59 -14.00 1.86
N PRO A 50 -3.90 -14.20 1.63
CA PRO A 50 -4.52 -13.88 0.34
C PRO A 50 -4.29 -12.42 -0.05
N GLU A 51 -4.10 -12.16 -1.35
CA GLU A 51 -3.85 -10.82 -1.89
C GLU A 51 -4.89 -9.78 -1.40
N LYS A 52 -6.18 -10.17 -1.38
CA LYS A 52 -7.27 -9.31 -0.89
C LYS A 52 -7.09 -8.90 0.57
N THR A 53 -6.62 -9.82 1.43
CA THR A 53 -6.36 -9.55 2.85
C THR A 53 -5.20 -8.57 2.99
N VAL A 54 -4.07 -8.83 2.32
CA VAL A 54 -2.89 -7.94 2.34
C VAL A 54 -3.27 -6.52 1.88
N LYS A 55 -4.06 -6.39 0.82
CA LYS A 55 -4.53 -5.09 0.34
C LYS A 55 -5.38 -4.34 1.36
N ASN A 56 -6.35 -5.02 1.97
CA ASN A 56 -7.26 -4.38 2.91
C ASN A 56 -6.51 -3.93 4.15
N GLU A 57 -5.67 -4.79 4.71
CA GLU A 57 -4.86 -4.46 5.88
C GLU A 57 -3.85 -3.35 5.59
N LEU A 58 -3.21 -3.36 4.41
CA LEU A 58 -2.31 -2.27 4.00
C LEU A 58 -3.05 -0.92 3.94
N ALA A 59 -4.24 -0.89 3.33
CA ALA A 59 -5.04 0.34 3.23
C ALA A 59 -5.48 0.85 4.62
N ASN A 60 -5.97 -0.05 5.47
CA ASN A 60 -6.37 0.28 6.84
C ASN A 60 -5.20 0.80 7.67
N TYR A 61 -4.04 0.15 7.58
CA TYR A 61 -2.84 0.57 8.30
C TYR A 61 -2.34 1.94 7.84
N ILE A 62 -2.40 2.24 6.54
CA ILE A 62 -2.08 3.59 6.03
C ILE A 62 -2.99 4.66 6.65
N LEU A 63 -4.29 4.40 6.76
CA LEU A 63 -5.23 5.32 7.41
C LEU A 63 -4.88 5.54 8.89
N GLN A 64 -4.57 4.46 9.62
CA GLN A 64 -4.11 4.56 11.01
C GLN A 64 -2.83 5.39 11.16
N LEU A 65 -1.84 5.21 10.27
CA LEU A 65 -0.61 6.01 10.24
C LEU A 65 -0.89 7.50 9.98
N MET A 66 -1.99 7.81 9.32
CA MET A 66 -2.45 9.18 9.09
C MET A 66 -3.28 9.76 10.25
N LYS A 67 -3.61 8.93 11.26
CA LYS A 67 -4.41 9.29 12.45
C LYS A 67 -5.80 9.84 12.10
N ILE A 68 -6.45 9.22 11.11
CA ILE A 68 -7.82 9.51 10.66
C ILE A 68 -8.71 8.30 10.84
#